data_AF-A0A0R1H2T2-F1
#
_entry.id   AF-A0A0R1H2T2-F1
#
_cell.length_a   1.000
_cell.length_b   1.000
_cell.length_c   1.000
_cell.angle_alpha   90.00
_cell.angle_beta   90.00
_cell.angle_gamma   90.00
#
_symmetry.space_group_name_H-M   'P 1'
#
loop_
_entity.id
_entity.type
_entity.pdbx_description
1 polymer ?
#
loop_
_entity_poly.entity_id
_entity_poly.type
_entity_poly.pdbx_seq_one_letter_code
_entity_poly.pdbx_strand_id
1 'polypeptide(L)' 'MNMRRRIPVPGDLAQDERFGEMYYALTKKDELCMIGIQASPNTMKRYRLEFTAEEAERHGLSNLPYEEVNENATK' A
#
# COMPACT_ATOMS: atom_id res chain seq x y z
N MET A 1 19.52 -5.07 -0.57
CA MET A 1 18.55 -4.09 -0.05
C MET A 1 17.18 -4.52 -0.53
N ASN A 2 16.28 -4.89 0.38
CA ASN A 2 14.90 -5.24 0.00
C ASN A 2 14.11 -3.94 -0.17
N MET A 3 14.13 -3.37 -1.38
CA MET A 3 13.35 -2.18 -1.69
C MET A 3 11.87 -2.49 -1.53
N ARG A 4 11.19 -1.78 -0.64
CA ARG A 4 9.75 -1.90 -0.43
C ARG A 4 9.02 -0.81 -1.20
N ARG A 5 7.83 -1.16 -1.68
CA ARG A 5 7.02 -0.29 -2.54
C ARG A 5 5.64 -0.10 -1.93
N ARG A 6 5.14 1.14 -1.96
CA ARG A 6 3.72 1.44 -1.76
C ARG A 6 3.11 1.73 -3.11
N ILE A 7 1.91 1.22 -3.35
CA ILE A 7 1.27 1.30 -4.66
C ILE A 7 -0.04 2.06 -4.49
N PRO A 8 -0.14 3.32 -4.94
CA PRO A 8 -1.40 4.05 -4.91
C PRO A 8 -2.43 3.39 -5.82
N VAL A 9 -3.70 3.49 -5.44
CA VAL A 9 -4.83 3.04 -6.27
C VAL A 9 -5.01 4.06 -7.40
N PRO A 10 -4.97 3.65 -8.68
CA PRO A 10 -5.13 4.57 -9.79
C PRO A 10 -6.60 4.98 -10.01
N GLY A 11 -6.80 6.13 -10.65
CA GLY A 11 -8.10 6.58 -11.16
C GLY A 11 -8.99 7.29 -10.13
N ASP A 12 -10.30 7.31 -10.38
CA ASP A 12 -11.27 8.05 -9.55
C ASP A 12 -11.40 7.50 -8.11
N LEU A 13 -10.87 6.30 -7.86
CA LEU A 13 -10.78 5.70 -6.53
C LEU A 13 -9.51 6.12 -5.77
N ALA A 14 -8.62 6.89 -6.38
CA ALA A 14 -7.37 7.33 -5.77
C ALA A 14 -7.61 8.25 -4.57
N GLN A 15 -8.75 8.94 -4.52
CA GLN A 15 -9.05 9.94 -3.49
C GLN A 15 -10.47 9.73 -2.96
N ASP A 16 -10.59 9.23 -1.72
CA ASP A 16 -11.85 9.24 -0.97
C ASP A 16 -11.83 10.46 -0.04
N GLU A 17 -12.84 11.32 -0.10
CA GLU A 17 -12.91 12.54 0.74
C GLU A 17 -12.82 12.25 2.24
N ARG A 18 -13.18 11.03 2.68
CA ARG A 18 -13.19 10.61 4.10
C ARG A 18 -11.90 9.92 4.51
N PHE A 19 -11.18 9.30 3.58
CA PHE A 19 -10.03 8.43 3.88
C PHE A 19 -8.72 8.88 3.21
N GLY A 20 -8.78 9.96 2.43
CA GLY A 20 -7.66 10.54 1.72
C GLY A 20 -7.23 9.69 0.53
N GLU A 21 -5.94 9.72 0.25
CA GLU A 21 -5.35 8.94 -0.84
C GLU A 21 -5.41 7.44 -0.54
N MET A 22 -5.83 6.66 -1.53
CA MET A 22 -6.04 5.22 -1.42
C MET A 22 -4.81 4.45 -1.91
N TYR A 23 -4.40 3.44 -1.16
CA TYR A 23 -3.28 2.57 -1.47
C TYR A 23 -3.71 1.11 -1.47
N TYR A 24 -3.06 0.29 -2.29
CA TYR A 24 -3.13 -1.15 -2.14
C TYR A 24 -2.45 -1.59 -0.85
N ALA A 25 -3.01 -2.59 -0.20
CA ALA A 25 -2.44 -3.18 1.01
C ALA A 25 -2.78 -4.66 1.13
N LEU A 26 -1.94 -5.41 1.86
CA LEU A 26 -2.18 -6.80 2.20
C LEU A 26 -2.76 -6.92 3.61
N THR A 27 -3.77 -7.78 3.76
CA THR A 27 -4.25 -8.19 5.09
C THR A 27 -3.24 -9.13 5.77
N LYS A 28 -3.48 -9.46 7.04
CA LYS A 28 -2.70 -10.49 7.75
C LYS A 28 -2.75 -11.89 7.11
N LYS A 29 -3.66 -12.12 6.15
CA LYS A 29 -3.81 -13.36 5.40
C LYS A 29 -3.25 -13.27 3.97
N ASP A 30 -2.47 -12.22 3.68
CA ASP A 30 -1.96 -11.91 2.33
C ASP A 30 -3.07 -11.73 1.28
N GLU A 31 -4.25 -11.27 1.69
CA GLU A 31 -5.32 -10.89 0.78
C GLU A 31 -5.12 -9.43 0.34
N LEU A 32 -5.26 -9.17 -0.97
CA LEU A 32 -5.15 -7.83 -1.53
C LEU A 32 -6.41 -7.01 -1.25
N CYS A 33 -6.23 -5.80 -0.73
CA CYS A 33 -7.30 -4.85 -0.47
C CYS A 33 -6.83 -3.42 -0.72
N MET A 34 -7.71 -2.44 -0.51
CA MET A 34 -7.41 -1.01 -0.58
C MET A 34 -7.65 -0.37 0.78
N ILE A 35 -6.78 0.56 1.17
CA ILE A 35 -6.90 1.34 2.39
C ILE A 35 -6.52 2.79 2.15
N GLY A 36 -7.27 3.71 2.73
CA GLY A 36 -6.94 5.13 2.69
C GLY A 36 -5.87 5.51 3.70
N ILE A 37 -4.99 6.43 3.34
CA ILE A 37 -3.89 6.89 4.18
C ILE A 37 -4.36 7.55 5.49
N GLN A 38 -5.58 8.10 5.51
CA GLN A 38 -6.20 8.68 6.70
C GLN A 38 -7.01 7.67 7.52
N ALA A 39 -6.94 6.37 7.21
CA ALA A 39 -7.56 5.35 8.03
C ALA A 39 -7.01 5.39 9.47
N SER A 40 -7.86 5.04 10.45
CA SER A 40 -7.47 5.09 11.86
C SER A 40 -6.20 4.26 12.13
N PRO A 41 -5.34 4.65 13.10
CA PRO A 41 -4.14 3.89 13.43
C PRO A 41 -4.42 2.41 13.78
N ASN A 42 -5.58 2.14 14.38
CA ASN A 42 -6.02 0.77 14.70
C ASN A 42 -6.37 -0.04 13.46
N THR A 43 -6.93 0.61 12.44
CA THR A 43 -7.17 0.01 11.13
C THR A 43 -5.84 -0.27 10.45
N MET A 44 -4.97 0.74 10.34
CA MET A 44 -3.67 0.64 9.66
C MET A 44 -2.79 -0.50 10.19
N LYS A 45 -2.81 -0.78 11.50
CA LYS A 45 -2.09 -1.91 12.12
C LYS A 45 -2.52 -3.30 11.61
N ARG A 46 -3.65 -3.42 10.93
CA ARG A 46 -4.17 -4.68 10.40
C ARG A 46 -3.68 -4.97 8.98
N TYR A 47 -3.06 -3.98 8.33
CA TYR A 47 -2.69 -4.05 6.93
C TYR A 47 -1.21 -3.73 6.74
N ARG A 48 -0.66 -4.24 5.65
CA ARG A 48 0.71 -3.99 5.21
C ARG A 48 0.65 -3.31 3.84
N LEU A 49 1.08 -2.05 3.80
CA LEU A 49 1.11 -1.23 2.59
C LEU A 49 2.36 -1.47 1.74
N GLU A 50 3.35 -2.14 2.32
CA GLU A 50 4.68 -2.31 1.77
C GLU A 50 4.85 -3.67 1.12
N PHE A 51 4.95 -3.65 -0.20
CA PHE A 51 5.12 -4.82 -1.05
C PHE A 51 6.60 -5.01 -1.38
N THR A 52 7.04 -6.26 -1.40
CA THR A 52 8.23 -6.65 -2.15
C THR A 52 7.90 -6.71 -3.65
N ALA A 53 8.93 -6.74 -4.50
CA ALA A 53 8.73 -6.92 -5.95
C ALA A 53 7.96 -8.21 -6.29
N GLU A 54 8.27 -9.31 -5.61
CA GLU A 54 7.60 -10.61 -5.78
C GLU A 54 6.13 -10.58 -5.32
N GLU A 55 5.82 -9.85 -4.24
CA GLU A 55 4.44 -9.65 -3.79
C GLU A 55 3.65 -8.83 -4.79
N ALA A 56 4.21 -7.72 -5.27
CA ALA A 56 3.58 -6.90 -6.30
C ALA A 56 3.31 -7.72 -7.57
N GLU A 57 4.27 -8.54 -8.01
CA GLU A 57 4.11 -9.40 -9.19
C GLU A 57 3.02 -10.46 -9.00
N ARG A 58 3.02 -11.18 -7.87
CA ARG A 58 2.02 -12.20 -7.54
C ARG A 58 0.59 -11.66 -7.50
N HIS A 59 0.43 -10.39 -7.10
CA HIS A 59 -0.86 -9.71 -7.06
C HIS A 59 -1.18 -8.90 -8.33
N GLY A 60 -0.33 -8.96 -9.37
CA GLY A 60 -0.56 -8.28 -10.65
C GLY A 60 -0.36 -6.75 -10.60
N LEU A 61 0.35 -6.24 -9.59
CA LEU A 61 0.59 -4.82 -9.36
C LEU A 61 1.96 -4.35 -9.88
N SER A 62 2.78 -5.23 -10.44
CA SER A 62 4.16 -4.94 -10.85
C SER A 62 4.30 -3.80 -11.87
N ASN A 63 3.28 -3.57 -12.69
CA ASN A 63 3.26 -2.53 -13.72
C ASN A 63 2.63 -1.20 -13.27
N LEU A 64 2.16 -1.11 -12.02
CA LEU A 64 1.55 0.09 -11.49
C LEU A 64 2.60 1.09 -10.98
N PRO A 65 2.27 2.40 -10.99
CA PRO A 65 3.13 3.39 -10.34
C PRO A 65 3.29 3.05 -8.85
N TYR A 66 4.49 3.26 -8.32
CA TYR A 66 4.79 2.97 -6.94
C TYR A 66 5.68 4.04 -6.33
N GLU A 67 5.58 4.18 -5.02
CA GLU A 67 6.46 4.99 -4.18
C GLU A 67 7.49 4.09 -3.53
N GLU A 68 8.77 4.46 -3.64
CA GLU A 68 9.84 3.75 -2.94
C GLU A 68 9.84 4.11 -1.46
N VAL A 69 9.73 3.09 -0.61
CA VAL A 69 9.82 3.26 0.84
C VAL A 69 11.25 2.91 1.26
N ASN A 70 12.03 3.93 1.57
CA ASN A 70 13.33 3.75 2.21
C ASN A 70 13.11 3.43 3.69
N GLU A 71 13.64 2.31 4.19
CA GLU A 71 13.59 1.90 5.62
C GLU A 71 14.29 2.88 6.59
N ASN A 72 14.73 4.07 6.14
CA ASN A 72 15.48 5.05 6.92
C ASN A 72 14.66 6.27 7.39
N ALA A 73 13.33 6.22 7.39
CA ALA A 73 12.48 7.34 7.80
C ALA A 73 11.81 7.17 9.17
N THR A 74 12.41 6.40 10.08
CA THR A 74 12.05 6.45 11.52
C THR A 74 13.33 6.55 12.33
N LYS A 75 13.75 7.78 12.62
CA LYS A 75 14.76 8.11 13.61
C LYS A 75 14.12 8.94 14.70
#